data_AF-A0A510IZC4-F1
#
_entry.id   AF-A0A510IZC4-F1
#
_cell.length_a   1.000
_cell.length_b   1.000
_cell.length_c   1.000
_cell.angle_alpha   90.00
_cell.angle_beta   90.00
_cell.angle_gamma   90.00
#
_symmetry.space_group_name_H-M   'P 1'
#
loop_
_entity.id
_entity.type
_entity.pdbx_description
1 polymer ?
#
loop_
_entity_poly.entity_id
_entity_poly.type
_entity_poly.pdbx_seq_one_letter_code
_entity_poly.pdbx_strand_id
1 'polypeptide(L)'
;LQVFGIQLNKELELSAQAKERHILRIQTLLCDMLLRDSPVGIFTQSPTVVDLIKCDGAALYFRNQFTLLGTTPSEVQIRDIIGWMLENHDGSTGLSTDSLMEAGYPGAAALGDAICGMAAIRISSKDFIFWFRSHTAKEIKWGGAKHEPGDRETDGGRKMHPRSSFKT
;
A
#
# COMPACT_ATOMS: atom_id res chain seq x y z
N LEU A 1 -16.30 19.50 28.95
CA LEU A 1 -15.49 18.34 28.52
C LEU A 1 -16.27 17.27 27.73
N GLN A 2 -17.58 17.05 27.99
CA GLN A 2 -18.37 16.09 27.20
C GLN A 2 -18.68 16.53 25.75
N VAL A 3 -18.86 17.83 25.51
CA VAL A 3 -19.21 18.37 24.17
C VAL A 3 -18.16 18.02 23.11
N PHE A 4 -16.87 18.05 23.46
CA PHE A 4 -15.79 17.65 22.54
C PHE A 4 -15.86 16.15 22.19
N GLY A 5 -16.16 15.29 23.17
CA GLY A 5 -16.35 13.87 22.94
C GLY A 5 -17.53 13.58 22.01
N ILE A 6 -18.65 14.31 22.17
CA ILE A 6 -19.81 14.21 21.28
C ILE A 6 -19.45 14.63 19.85
N GLN A 7 -18.70 15.74 19.68
CA GLN A 7 -18.27 16.21 18.37
C GLN A 7 -17.32 15.21 17.68
N LEU A 8 -16.33 14.67 18.42
CA LEU A 8 -15.45 13.63 17.91
C LEU A 8 -16.21 12.37 17.48
N ASN A 9 -17.17 11.92 18.28
CA ASN A 9 -17.95 10.74 17.94
C ASN A 9 -18.77 10.96 16.66
N LYS A 10 -19.34 12.16 16.50
CA LYS A 10 -20.05 12.54 15.29
C LYS A 10 -19.14 12.56 14.06
N GLU A 11 -17.91 13.08 14.17
CA GLU A 11 -16.93 13.04 13.07
C GLU A 11 -16.52 11.60 12.72
N LEU A 12 -16.37 10.75 13.73
CA LEU A 12 -16.08 9.33 13.55
C LEU A 12 -17.22 8.63 12.78
N GLU A 13 -18.47 8.85 13.19
CA GLU A 13 -19.66 8.31 12.51
C GLU A 13 -19.76 8.78 11.05
N LEU A 14 -19.54 10.07 10.79
CA LEU A 14 -19.51 10.60 9.42
C LEU A 14 -18.40 9.96 8.58
N SER A 15 -17.23 9.74 9.16
CA SER A 15 -16.12 9.06 8.49
C SER A 15 -16.45 7.59 8.17
N ALA A 16 -17.18 6.91 9.06
CA ALA A 16 -17.63 5.54 8.85
C ALA A 16 -18.66 5.46 7.71
N GLN A 17 -19.67 6.34 7.71
CA GLN A 17 -20.65 6.44 6.63
C GLN A 17 -20.01 6.79 5.27
N ALA A 18 -18.99 7.65 5.25
CA ALA A 18 -18.25 7.95 4.04
C ALA A 18 -17.48 6.73 3.49
N LYS A 19 -16.87 5.94 4.39
CA LYS A 19 -16.20 4.67 4.03
C LYS A 19 -17.19 3.65 3.48
N GLU A 20 -18.35 3.45 4.11
CA GLU A 20 -19.38 2.53 3.61
C GLU A 20 -19.85 2.90 2.20
N ARG A 21 -20.17 4.19 1.97
CA ARG A 21 -20.53 4.68 0.63
C ARG A 21 -19.41 4.46 -0.39
N HIS A 22 -18.16 4.65 0.00
CA HIS A 22 -17.02 4.41 -0.87
C HIS A 22 -16.87 2.92 -1.23
N ILE A 23 -17.04 2.02 -0.26
CA ILE A 23 -17.01 0.57 -0.48
C ILE A 23 -18.12 0.14 -1.44
N LEU A 24 -19.36 0.61 -1.22
CA LEU A 24 -20.49 0.31 -2.12
C LEU A 24 -20.19 0.77 -3.56
N ARG A 25 -19.63 1.98 -3.72
CA ARG A 25 -19.22 2.49 -5.03
C ARG A 25 -18.17 1.58 -5.68
N ILE A 26 -17.14 1.18 -4.93
CA ILE A 26 -16.10 0.24 -5.43
C ILE A 26 -16.73 -1.09 -5.85
N GLN A 27 -17.64 -1.65 -5.06
CA GLN A 27 -18.33 -2.91 -5.40
C GLN A 27 -19.14 -2.78 -6.69
N THR A 28 -19.89 -1.69 -6.88
CA THR A 28 -20.61 -1.45 -8.13
C THR A 28 -19.67 -1.37 -9.33
N LEU A 29 -18.53 -0.68 -9.19
CA LEU A 29 -17.53 -0.60 -10.25
C LEU A 29 -16.88 -1.97 -10.53
N LEU A 30 -16.58 -2.75 -9.50
CA LEU A 30 -16.03 -4.10 -9.67
C LEU A 30 -17.02 -5.01 -10.42
N CYS A 31 -18.31 -4.95 -10.13
CA CYS A 31 -19.32 -5.71 -10.86
C CYS A 31 -19.33 -5.34 -12.36
N ASP A 32 -19.26 -4.05 -12.69
CA ASP A 32 -19.15 -3.60 -14.08
C ASP A 32 -17.86 -4.11 -14.75
N MET A 33 -16.73 -4.06 -14.04
CA MET A 33 -15.45 -4.54 -14.55
C MET A 33 -15.41 -6.05 -14.77
N LEU A 34 -16.06 -6.83 -13.91
CA LEU A 34 -16.15 -8.29 -14.04
C LEU A 34 -16.99 -8.74 -15.25
N LEU A 35 -17.91 -7.90 -15.73
CA LEU A 35 -18.71 -8.17 -16.92
C LEU A 35 -17.95 -7.92 -18.24
N ARG A 36 -16.70 -7.44 -18.17
CA ARG A 36 -15.87 -7.18 -19.36
C ARG A 36 -15.32 -8.49 -19.94
N ASP A 37 -15.25 -8.57 -21.27
CA ASP A 37 -14.83 -9.79 -21.99
C ASP A 37 -13.35 -10.19 -21.79
N SER A 38 -12.51 -9.30 -21.27
CA SER A 38 -11.06 -9.53 -21.13
C SER A 38 -10.49 -8.89 -19.86
N PRO A 39 -9.55 -9.55 -19.16
CA PRO A 39 -8.84 -8.98 -17.99
C PRO A 39 -8.10 -7.68 -18.31
N VAL A 40 -7.64 -7.51 -19.54
CA VAL A 40 -6.99 -6.28 -20.02
C VAL A 40 -7.97 -5.10 -20.01
N GLY A 41 -9.27 -5.38 -20.15
CA GLY A 41 -10.34 -4.39 -20.07
C GLY A 41 -10.38 -3.64 -18.74
N ILE A 42 -9.88 -4.21 -17.64
CA ILE A 42 -9.78 -3.56 -16.32
C ILE A 42 -8.79 -2.38 -16.36
N PHE A 43 -7.80 -2.43 -17.26
CA PHE A 43 -6.78 -1.40 -17.42
C PHE A 43 -7.08 -0.43 -18.57
N THR A 44 -7.78 -0.88 -19.61
CA THR A 44 -7.98 -0.08 -20.83
C THR A 44 -9.32 0.65 -20.90
N GLN A 45 -10.34 0.17 -20.22
CA GLN A 45 -11.68 0.77 -20.24
C GLN A 45 -11.94 1.56 -18.95
N SER A 46 -12.68 2.67 -19.06
CA SER A 46 -13.06 3.50 -17.91
C SER A 46 -14.30 2.94 -17.21
N PRO A 47 -14.33 2.86 -15.87
CA PRO A 47 -13.24 3.20 -14.95
C PRO A 47 -12.13 2.14 -14.93
N THR A 48 -10.92 2.58 -14.60
CA THR A 48 -9.69 1.79 -14.58
C THR A 48 -9.33 1.30 -13.17
N VAL A 49 -8.32 0.43 -13.08
CA VAL A 49 -7.80 -0.08 -11.79
C VAL A 49 -7.27 1.01 -10.84
N VAL A 50 -6.84 2.15 -11.38
CA VAL A 50 -6.32 3.30 -10.61
C VAL A 50 -7.48 4.10 -9.99
N ASP A 51 -8.68 4.00 -10.56
CA ASP A 51 -9.87 4.66 -10.01
C ASP A 51 -10.45 3.92 -8.80
N LEU A 52 -10.13 2.62 -8.66
CA LEU A 52 -10.58 1.78 -7.55
C LEU A 52 -9.77 2.01 -6.28
N ILE A 53 -8.47 2.24 -6.40
CA ILE A 53 -7.54 2.31 -5.28
C ILE A 53 -6.68 3.55 -5.45
N LYS A 54 -6.52 4.35 -4.38
CA LYS A 54 -5.60 5.48 -4.40
C LYS A 54 -4.16 5.00 -4.58
N CYS A 55 -3.65 5.11 -5.79
CA CYS A 55 -2.28 4.80 -6.17
C CYS A 55 -1.76 5.82 -7.20
N ASP A 56 -0.44 5.88 -7.36
CA ASP A 56 0.19 6.77 -8.35
C ASP A 56 0.37 6.06 -9.71
N GLY A 57 0.40 4.73 -9.69
CA GLY A 57 0.37 3.91 -10.89
C GLY A 57 -0.03 2.47 -10.62
N ALA A 58 -0.25 1.73 -11.71
CA ALA A 58 -0.62 0.33 -11.69
C ALA A 58 -0.04 -0.39 -12.92
N ALA A 59 0.27 -1.67 -12.77
CA ALA A 59 0.74 -2.51 -13.86
C ALA A 59 0.03 -3.86 -13.88
N LEU A 60 -0.30 -4.33 -15.08
CA LEU A 60 -0.76 -5.70 -15.34
C LEU A 60 0.34 -6.43 -16.09
N TYR A 61 0.75 -7.59 -15.57
CA TYR A 61 1.50 -8.56 -16.34
C TYR A 61 0.58 -9.74 -16.64
N PHE A 62 0.18 -9.87 -17.89
CA PHE A 62 -0.76 -10.90 -18.32
C PHE A 62 -0.34 -11.47 -19.67
N ARG A 63 -0.27 -12.81 -19.78
CA ARG A 63 0.11 -13.49 -21.04
C ARG A 63 1.40 -12.93 -21.66
N ASN A 64 2.40 -12.67 -20.83
CA ASN A 64 3.71 -12.16 -21.25
C ASN A 64 3.71 -10.74 -21.84
N GLN A 65 2.62 -9.99 -21.66
CA GLN A 65 2.48 -8.58 -22.04
C GLN A 65 2.31 -7.69 -20.80
N PHE A 66 2.82 -6.47 -20.89
CA PHE A 66 2.66 -5.45 -19.86
C PHE A 66 1.62 -4.41 -20.29
N THR A 67 0.75 -4.06 -19.35
CA THR A 67 -0.10 -2.87 -19.44
C THR A 67 0.22 -1.98 -18.26
N LEU A 68 0.73 -0.77 -18.51
CA LEU A 68 1.19 0.16 -17.49
C LEU A 68 0.29 1.40 -17.47
N LEU A 69 -0.02 1.90 -16.28
CA LEU A 69 -0.84 3.09 -16.06
C LEU A 69 -0.21 3.97 -14.96
N GLY A 70 -0.05 5.27 -15.22
CA GLY A 70 0.50 6.20 -14.24
C GLY A 70 2.00 6.02 -13.99
N THR A 71 2.43 6.23 -12.74
CA THR A 71 3.83 6.09 -12.32
C THR A 71 4.15 4.62 -12.03
N THR A 72 4.86 3.96 -12.94
CA THR A 72 5.24 2.54 -12.80
C THR A 72 6.73 2.34 -13.04
N PRO A 73 7.33 1.24 -12.52
CA PRO A 73 8.69 0.88 -12.88
C PRO A 73 8.77 0.50 -14.36
N SER A 74 9.98 0.45 -14.90
CA SER A 74 10.20 -0.12 -16.24
C SER A 74 9.85 -1.60 -16.29
N GLU A 75 9.53 -2.13 -17.46
CA GLU A 75 9.21 -3.56 -17.63
C GLU A 75 10.30 -4.49 -17.10
N VAL A 76 11.57 -4.11 -17.27
CA VAL A 76 12.72 -4.87 -16.76
C VAL A 76 12.69 -4.91 -15.23
N GLN A 77 12.42 -3.78 -14.57
CA GLN A 77 12.30 -3.70 -13.12
C GLN A 77 11.07 -4.48 -12.62
N ILE A 78 9.94 -4.44 -13.33
CA ILE A 78 8.76 -5.23 -12.94
C ILE A 78 9.07 -6.73 -13.04
N ARG A 79 9.81 -7.19 -14.05
CA ARG A 79 10.26 -8.59 -14.14
C ARG A 79 11.17 -8.98 -12.98
N ASP A 80 12.08 -8.09 -12.58
CA ASP A 80 12.96 -8.30 -11.43
C ASP A 80 12.15 -8.44 -10.12
N ILE A 81 11.16 -7.56 -9.91
CA ILE A 81 10.23 -7.64 -8.78
C ILE A 81 9.46 -8.97 -8.79
N ILE A 82 8.97 -9.43 -9.95
CA ILE A 82 8.29 -10.73 -10.07
C ILE A 82 9.23 -11.86 -9.66
N GLY A 83 10.48 -11.85 -10.12
CA GLY A 83 11.49 -12.85 -9.74
C GLY A 83 11.71 -12.88 -8.23
N TRP A 84 11.93 -11.71 -7.63
CA TRP A 84 12.09 -11.56 -6.19
C TRP A 84 10.86 -12.05 -5.41
N MET A 85 9.64 -11.78 -5.87
CA MET A 85 8.42 -12.27 -5.24
C MET A 85 8.27 -13.79 -5.33
N LEU A 86 8.63 -14.40 -6.46
CA LEU A 86 8.58 -15.85 -6.62
C LEU A 86 9.63 -16.56 -5.76
N GLU A 87 10.78 -15.96 -5.51
CA GLU A 87 11.82 -16.54 -4.66
C GLU A 87 11.49 -16.41 -3.16
N ASN A 88 11.02 -15.23 -2.73
CA ASN A 88 10.89 -14.90 -1.31
C ASN A 88 9.45 -15.04 -0.77
N HIS A 89 8.45 -15.09 -1.66
CA HIS A 89 7.03 -15.04 -1.29
C HIS A 89 6.16 -16.06 -2.04
N ASP A 90 6.71 -17.18 -2.52
CA ASP A 90 5.98 -18.18 -3.34
C ASP A 90 4.73 -18.75 -2.66
N GLY A 91 4.73 -18.82 -1.32
CA GLY A 91 3.59 -19.31 -0.54
C GLY A 91 2.41 -18.33 -0.44
N SER A 92 2.58 -17.08 -0.89
CA SER A 92 1.55 -16.03 -0.76
C SER A 92 0.78 -15.79 -2.06
N THR A 93 -0.47 -15.36 -1.94
CA THR A 93 -1.28 -14.87 -3.07
C THR A 93 -0.90 -13.44 -3.49
N GLY A 94 -0.09 -12.75 -2.69
CA GLY A 94 0.35 -11.39 -2.97
C GLY A 94 1.23 -10.80 -1.87
N LEU A 95 1.63 -9.54 -2.05
CA LEU A 95 2.41 -8.76 -1.10
C LEU A 95 1.88 -7.33 -1.05
N SER A 96 1.81 -6.74 0.14
CA SER A 96 1.58 -5.30 0.31
C SER A 96 2.62 -4.74 1.24
N THR A 97 3.36 -3.74 0.78
CA THR A 97 4.37 -3.00 1.55
C THR A 97 4.29 -1.51 1.25
N ASP A 98 4.55 -0.67 2.26
CA ASP A 98 4.72 0.76 2.09
C ASP A 98 6.16 1.16 1.76
N SER A 99 7.13 0.24 1.92
CA SER A 99 8.53 0.40 1.52
C SER A 99 9.10 -0.90 0.95
N LEU A 100 9.41 -0.91 -0.35
CA LEU A 100 10.11 -2.01 -1.02
C LEU A 100 11.51 -2.25 -0.42
N MET A 101 12.16 -1.19 0.06
CA MET A 101 13.45 -1.29 0.73
C MET A 101 13.34 -2.05 2.05
N GLU A 102 12.36 -1.71 2.89
CA GLU A 102 12.14 -2.41 4.18
C GLU A 102 11.61 -3.82 3.98
N ALA A 103 10.88 -4.07 2.89
CA ALA A 103 10.47 -5.41 2.49
C ALA A 103 11.63 -6.32 2.03
N GLY A 104 12.83 -5.75 1.82
CA GLY A 104 14.02 -6.50 1.45
C GLY A 104 14.19 -6.72 -0.06
N TYR A 105 13.54 -5.92 -0.92
CA TYR A 105 13.78 -5.96 -2.36
C TYR A 105 15.13 -5.31 -2.71
N PRO A 106 16.10 -6.06 -3.27
CA PRO A 106 17.45 -5.53 -3.52
C PRO A 106 17.50 -4.35 -4.50
N GLY A 107 16.60 -4.34 -5.49
CA GLY A 107 16.51 -3.28 -6.50
C GLY A 107 15.83 -1.99 -6.04
N ALA A 108 15.41 -1.90 -4.76
CA ALA A 108 14.62 -0.77 -4.27
C ALA A 108 15.34 0.58 -4.41
N ALA A 109 16.66 0.62 -4.21
CA ALA A 109 17.45 1.85 -4.34
C ALA A 109 17.44 2.41 -5.78
N ALA A 110 17.30 1.55 -6.79
CA ALA A 110 17.26 1.97 -8.20
C ALA A 110 15.89 2.51 -8.62
N LEU A 111 14.82 2.22 -7.87
CA LEU A 111 13.49 2.76 -8.10
C LEU A 111 13.36 4.22 -7.60
N GLY A 112 14.16 4.59 -6.60
CA GLY A 112 14.20 5.93 -6.02
C GLY A 112 12.86 6.35 -5.38
N ASP A 113 12.65 7.66 -5.27
CA ASP A 113 11.46 8.24 -4.61
C ASP A 113 10.18 8.08 -5.44
N ALA A 114 10.30 7.78 -6.74
CA ALA A 114 9.14 7.60 -7.60
C ALA A 114 8.31 6.38 -7.21
N ILE A 115 8.92 5.34 -6.63
CA ILE A 115 8.25 4.08 -6.29
C ILE A 115 8.82 3.53 -4.99
N CYS A 116 8.05 3.70 -3.92
CA CYS A 116 8.42 3.28 -2.57
C CYS A 116 7.47 2.19 -2.06
N GLY A 117 6.16 2.40 -2.19
CA GLY A 117 5.14 1.45 -1.79
C GLY A 117 4.64 0.60 -2.96
N MET A 118 4.31 -0.66 -2.67
CA MET A 118 3.78 -1.60 -3.65
C MET A 118 2.71 -2.50 -3.02
N ALA A 119 1.61 -2.70 -3.74
CA ALA A 119 0.73 -3.84 -3.55
C ALA A 119 0.76 -4.71 -4.82
N ALA A 120 0.93 -6.01 -4.66
CA ALA A 120 1.04 -6.97 -5.74
C ALA A 120 0.12 -8.17 -5.46
N ILE A 121 -0.63 -8.60 -6.47
CA ILE A 121 -1.51 -9.78 -6.40
C ILE A 121 -1.14 -10.71 -7.54
N ARG A 122 -0.95 -11.99 -7.20
CA ARG A 122 -0.72 -13.06 -8.15
C ARG A 122 -2.07 -13.63 -8.59
N ILE A 123 -2.41 -13.48 -9.88
CA ILE A 123 -3.65 -14.05 -10.46
C ILE A 123 -3.44 -15.52 -10.79
N SER A 124 -2.30 -15.84 -11.40
CA SER A 124 -1.88 -17.17 -11.81
C SER A 124 -0.38 -17.35 -11.51
N SER A 125 0.21 -18.51 -11.78
CA SER A 125 1.66 -18.69 -11.60
C SER A 125 2.53 -17.73 -12.44
N LYS A 126 1.96 -17.10 -13.46
CA LYS A 126 2.67 -16.21 -14.39
C LYS A 126 2.08 -14.81 -14.50
N ASP A 127 0.87 -14.58 -14.01
CA ASP A 127 0.15 -13.32 -14.20
C ASP A 127 0.00 -12.55 -12.88
N PHE A 128 0.25 -11.25 -12.92
CA PHE A 128 0.32 -10.39 -11.74
C PHE A 128 -0.35 -9.04 -11.97
N ILE A 129 -0.92 -8.48 -10.91
CA ILE A 129 -1.40 -7.10 -10.86
C ILE A 129 -0.58 -6.36 -9.81
N PHE A 130 -0.14 -5.15 -10.14
CA PHE A 130 0.62 -4.27 -9.26
C PHE A 130 -0.06 -2.91 -9.12
N TRP A 131 0.04 -2.34 -7.93
CA TRP A 131 -0.24 -0.95 -7.62
C TRP A 131 0.99 -0.35 -6.95
N PHE A 132 1.38 0.84 -7.40
CA PHE A 132 2.57 1.54 -6.93
C PHE A 132 2.21 2.86 -6.28
N ARG A 133 2.99 3.23 -5.26
CA ARG A 133 2.94 4.55 -4.63
C ARG A 133 4.34 5.12 -4.47
N SER A 134 4.46 6.40 -4.74
CA SER A 134 5.66 7.19 -4.59
C SER A 134 5.96 7.43 -3.12
N HIS A 135 7.22 7.76 -2.81
CA HIS A 135 7.58 8.18 -1.48
C HIS A 135 6.85 9.47 -1.11
N THR A 136 6.13 9.46 0.00
CA THR A 136 5.57 10.69 0.58
C THR A 136 6.38 11.03 1.80
N ALA A 137 7.14 12.13 1.72
CA ALA A 137 7.98 12.59 2.82
C ALA A 137 7.11 12.80 4.08
N LYS A 138 7.44 12.05 5.14
CA LYS A 138 6.79 12.16 6.44
C LYS A 138 7.82 12.59 7.47
N GLU A 139 7.80 13.86 7.86
CA GLU A 139 8.58 14.33 8.99
C GLU A 139 7.81 14.05 10.28
N ILE A 140 8.37 13.23 11.17
CA ILE A 140 7.80 12.99 12.49
C ILE A 140 8.71 13.65 13.52
N LYS A 141 8.20 14.73 14.13
CA LYS A 141 8.87 15.40 15.25
C LYS A 141 8.60 14.64 16.54
N TRP A 142 9.59 13.89 16.99
CA TRP A 142 9.51 13.15 18.24
C TRP A 142 9.93 14.05 19.41
N GLY A 143 9.12 14.11 20.46
CA GLY A 143 9.49 14.79 21.71
C GLY A 143 10.53 13.98 22.50
N GLY A 144 11.79 14.02 22.06
CA GLY A 144 12.91 13.31 22.69
C GLY A 144 13.28 12.00 21.99
N ALA A 145 12.51 10.92 22.21
CA ALA A 145 12.82 9.59 21.69
C ALA A 145 11.79 9.11 20.66
N LYS A 146 12.27 8.43 19.62
CA LYS A 146 11.42 7.73 18.64
C LYS A 146 10.67 6.59 19.33
N HIS A 147 9.45 6.31 18.86
CA HIS A 147 8.72 5.15 19.33
C HIS A 147 9.27 3.89 18.66
N GLU A 148 9.75 2.94 19.46
CA GLU A 148 10.13 1.60 18.99
C GLU A 148 9.04 0.60 19.40
N PRO A 149 8.39 -0.11 18.46
CA PRO A 149 7.31 -1.05 18.77
C PRO A 149 7.72 -2.19 19.72
N GLY A 150 9.01 -2.51 19.76
CA GLY A 150 9.63 -3.52 20.63
C GLY A 150 9.85 -3.08 22.08
N ASP A 151 9.72 -1.79 22.38
CA ASP A 151 9.83 -1.22 23.73
C ASP A 151 8.57 -1.45 24.59
N ARG A 152 7.94 -2.63 24.42
CA ARG A 152 6.96 -3.10 25.42
C ARG A 152 7.73 -3.63 26.60
N GLU A 153 7.80 -2.85 27.67
CA GLU A 153 8.26 -3.23 29.02
C GLU A 153 9.18 -4.45 29.04
N THR A 154 10.29 -4.40 28.29
CA THR A 154 11.30 -5.47 28.23
C THR A 154 11.96 -5.69 29.59
N ASP A 155 11.70 -4.79 30.53
CA ASP A 155 12.21 -4.79 31.88
C ASP A 155 11.21 -5.28 32.93
N GLY A 156 10.05 -5.85 32.55
CA GLY A 156 9.10 -6.45 33.50
C GLY A 156 8.73 -5.55 34.70
N GLY A 157 8.59 -4.24 34.46
CA GLY A 157 8.33 -3.23 35.50
C GLY A 157 9.55 -2.66 36.24
N ARG A 158 10.78 -3.03 35.89
CA ARG A 158 12.03 -2.56 36.54
C ARG A 158 12.55 -1.22 36.03
N LYS A 159 11.90 -0.61 35.03
CA LYS A 159 12.28 0.71 34.52
C LYS A 159 11.87 1.80 35.53
N MET A 160 12.79 2.16 36.42
CA MET A 160 12.50 3.04 37.57
C MET A 160 12.51 4.54 37.25
N HIS A 161 12.98 4.97 36.07
CA HIS A 161 13.09 6.39 35.74
C HIS A 161 12.49 6.72 34.36
N PRO A 162 11.74 7.84 34.24
CA PRO A 162 11.31 8.35 32.96
C PRO A 162 12.49 8.90 32.15
N ARG A 163 12.25 9.20 30.87
CA ARG A 163 13.24 9.86 30.01
C ARG A 163 13.58 11.26 30.56
N SER A 164 14.83 11.69 30.34
CA SER A 164 15.35 12.98 30.83
C SER A 164 15.12 14.16 29.89
N SER A 165 14.80 13.92 28.60
CA SER A 165 14.64 14.99 27.59
C SER A 165 13.47 14.73 26.65
N PHE A 166 12.83 15.83 26.24
CA PHE A 166 11.75 15.87 25.24
C PHE A 166 12.07 16.82 24.08
N LYS A 167 13.35 17.21 23.92
CA LYS A 167 13.77 18.09 22.83
C LYS A 167 13.51 17.41 21.48
N THR A 168 12.81 18.12 20.60
CA THR A 168 12.59 17.77 19.19
C THR A 168 13.79 18.09 18.32
#